data_AF-A0A0Q7MQU8-F1
#
_entry.id   AF-A0A0Q7MQU8-F1
#
_cell.length_a   1.000
_cell.length_b   1.000
_cell.length_c   1.000
_cell.angle_alpha   90.00
_cell.angle_beta   90.00
_cell.angle_gamma   90.00
#
_symmetry.space_group_name_H-M   'P 1'
#
loop_
_entity.id
_entity.type
_entity.pdbx_description
1 polymer ?
#
loop_
_entity_poly.entity_id
_entity_poly.type
_entity_poly.pdbx_seq_one_letter_code
_entity_poly.pdbx_strand_id
1 'polypeptide(L)'
;MAIFLTEASKVIVQGMTGSEGQKHTTRMLASGTSVVGGVNPRKAGTSVAFGDTDVPVFGSVAEAMDATGADVSVVFVPPAHTKAAVVEAIEAGIPLVVIITEGVPVADTAEFFALALEKNVRLIGPNCPGLISPGKSNVGIIPADITGPGRVGLVSKSGTLTYQMMYELRDFGFSTAIGIGGDPIIGTTHIDALAAFEADPETEVIVMIGEIGGDAEERAAAYIAEHVTKPVVGYVAGFTAPEGKTMGHAGAIVSGSSGTAQAKKEALEAAGVKVGKTPSETADLARQLLS
;
A
#
# COMPACT_ATOMS: atom_id res chain seq x y z
N MET A 1 14.23 -4.48 -10.38
CA MET A 1 14.19 -3.90 -9.03
C MET A 1 12.80 -3.38 -8.73
N ALA A 2 12.39 -3.48 -7.48
CA ALA A 2 11.06 -3.15 -6.99
C ALA A 2 11.22 -2.91 -5.49
N ILE A 3 10.39 -2.05 -4.91
CA ILE A 3 10.48 -1.75 -3.48
C ILE A 3 9.47 -2.58 -2.69
N PHE A 4 9.92 -3.14 -1.56
CA PHE A 4 9.18 -3.96 -0.59
C PHE A 4 8.58 -5.27 -1.10
N LEU A 5 8.12 -5.35 -2.34
CA LEU A 5 7.51 -6.53 -2.95
C LEU A 5 8.18 -6.84 -4.29
N THR A 6 8.78 -8.03 -4.40
CA THR A 6 9.54 -8.46 -5.58
C THR A 6 9.00 -9.79 -6.13
N GLU A 7 9.53 -10.24 -7.27
CA GLU A 7 9.22 -11.56 -7.85
C GLU A 7 9.65 -12.73 -6.95
N ALA A 8 10.63 -12.51 -6.06
CA ALA A 8 11.12 -13.53 -5.13
C ALA A 8 10.25 -13.66 -3.87
N SER A 9 9.35 -12.70 -3.63
CA SER A 9 8.50 -12.68 -2.44
C SER A 9 7.50 -13.84 -2.46
N LYS A 10 7.41 -14.54 -1.33
CA LYS A 10 6.52 -15.67 -1.10
C LYS A 10 5.41 -15.26 -0.15
N VAL A 11 4.19 -15.28 -0.66
CA VAL A 11 3.04 -14.65 -0.02
C VAL A 11 2.15 -15.69 0.64
N ILE A 12 1.80 -15.46 1.90
CA ILE A 12 0.71 -16.18 2.58
C ILE A 12 -0.51 -15.28 2.76
N VAL A 13 -1.69 -15.87 2.70
CA VAL A 13 -2.97 -15.15 2.77
C VAL A 13 -3.71 -15.49 4.07
N GLN A 14 -3.73 -14.55 5.02
CA GLN A 14 -4.55 -14.69 6.22
C GLN A 14 -6.02 -14.40 5.89
N GLY A 15 -6.88 -15.39 6.13
CA GLY A 15 -8.27 -15.33 5.69
C GLY A 15 -8.50 -15.85 4.26
N MET A 16 -7.54 -16.57 3.67
CA MET A 16 -7.61 -17.10 2.28
C MET A 16 -8.92 -17.80 1.95
N THR A 17 -9.46 -18.57 2.90
CA THR A 17 -10.66 -19.38 2.66
C THR A 17 -11.98 -18.61 2.76
N GLY A 18 -11.94 -17.31 3.10
CA GLY A 18 -13.11 -16.40 3.07
C GLY A 18 -13.36 -15.85 1.66
N SER A 19 -14.51 -15.17 1.47
CA SER A 19 -14.92 -14.66 0.15
C SER A 19 -13.89 -13.74 -0.51
N GLU A 20 -13.48 -12.67 0.18
CA GLU A 20 -12.50 -11.73 -0.37
C GLU A 20 -11.10 -12.36 -0.48
N GLY A 21 -10.71 -13.17 0.50
CA GLY A 21 -9.45 -13.93 0.47
C GLY A 21 -9.35 -14.82 -0.77
N GLN A 22 -10.39 -15.60 -1.09
CA GLN A 22 -10.39 -16.48 -2.26
C GLN A 22 -10.33 -15.65 -3.55
N LYS A 23 -11.23 -14.67 -3.69
CA LYS A 23 -11.31 -13.81 -4.87
C LYS A 23 -9.98 -13.11 -5.18
N HIS A 24 -9.32 -12.56 -4.16
CA HIS A 24 -8.07 -11.85 -4.35
C HIS A 24 -6.87 -12.79 -4.46
N THR A 25 -6.89 -13.97 -3.85
CA THR A 25 -5.89 -15.02 -4.11
C THR A 25 -5.91 -15.44 -5.58
N THR A 26 -7.08 -15.66 -6.17
CA THR A 26 -7.21 -15.94 -7.61
C THR A 26 -6.57 -14.84 -8.45
N ARG A 27 -6.80 -13.57 -8.12
CA ARG A 27 -6.26 -12.42 -8.86
C ARG A 27 -4.75 -12.27 -8.69
N MET A 28 -4.23 -12.47 -7.48
CA MET A 28 -2.80 -12.42 -7.20
C MET A 28 -2.06 -13.52 -7.96
N LEU A 29 -2.56 -14.77 -7.92
CA LEU A 29 -2.01 -15.88 -8.70
C LEU A 29 -2.05 -15.59 -10.20
N ALA A 30 -3.17 -15.09 -10.72
CA ALA A 30 -3.30 -14.72 -12.13
C ALA A 30 -2.32 -13.60 -12.56
N SER A 31 -1.89 -12.75 -11.62
CA SER A 31 -0.88 -11.73 -11.87
C SER A 31 0.58 -12.19 -11.71
N GLY A 32 0.80 -13.47 -11.39
CA GLY A 32 2.14 -14.06 -11.23
C GLY A 32 2.70 -14.03 -9.81
N THR A 33 1.94 -13.58 -8.80
CA THR A 33 2.38 -13.60 -7.40
C THR A 33 2.59 -15.03 -6.91
N SER A 34 3.73 -15.28 -6.24
CA SER A 34 4.01 -16.57 -5.58
C SER A 34 3.20 -16.70 -4.28
N VAL A 35 1.91 -17.05 -4.40
CA VAL A 35 1.08 -17.38 -3.24
C VAL A 35 1.37 -18.81 -2.81
N VAL A 36 2.01 -18.95 -1.65
CA VAL A 36 2.54 -20.25 -1.15
C VAL A 36 1.65 -20.89 -0.08
N GLY A 37 0.66 -20.17 0.44
CA GLY A 37 -0.23 -20.71 1.46
C GLY A 37 -1.34 -19.77 1.90
N GLY A 38 -2.36 -20.33 2.54
CA GLY A 38 -3.33 -19.60 3.32
C GLY A 38 -3.25 -19.94 4.80
N VAL A 39 -3.71 -19.04 5.66
CA VAL A 39 -3.80 -19.30 7.10
C VAL A 39 -5.27 -19.32 7.51
N ASN A 40 -5.69 -20.45 8.09
CA ASN A 40 -6.98 -20.60 8.77
C ASN A 40 -6.90 -21.77 9.77
N PRO A 41 -6.88 -21.48 11.09
CA PRO A 41 -6.80 -22.50 12.14
C PRO A 41 -7.87 -23.61 12.03
N ARG A 42 -9.06 -23.26 11.53
CA ARG A 42 -10.19 -24.20 11.40
C ARG A 42 -10.12 -25.10 10.17
N LYS A 43 -9.17 -24.85 9.26
CA LYS A 43 -9.00 -25.56 7.99
C LYS A 43 -7.55 -25.99 7.75
N ALA A 44 -6.74 -26.06 8.80
CA ALA A 44 -5.35 -26.51 8.73
C ALA A 44 -5.25 -27.91 8.10
N GLY A 45 -4.24 -28.13 7.28
CA GLY A 45 -4.00 -29.40 6.56
C GLY A 45 -4.89 -29.62 5.33
N THR A 46 -5.72 -28.63 4.96
CA THR A 46 -6.49 -28.66 3.70
C THR A 46 -5.78 -27.88 2.59
N SER A 47 -6.33 -27.90 1.37
CA SER A 47 -5.93 -27.02 0.28
C SER A 47 -7.15 -26.34 -0.34
N VAL A 48 -6.92 -25.25 -1.06
CA VAL A 48 -7.93 -24.57 -1.90
C VAL A 48 -7.41 -24.54 -3.33
N ALA A 49 -8.25 -24.99 -4.27
CA ALA A 49 -7.95 -24.97 -5.69
C ALA A 49 -8.25 -23.58 -6.29
N PHE A 50 -7.29 -23.02 -7.01
CA PHE A 50 -7.36 -21.75 -7.73
C PHE A 50 -6.98 -21.97 -9.20
N GLY A 51 -7.94 -22.43 -10.00
CA GLY A 51 -7.65 -22.87 -11.37
C GLY A 51 -6.79 -24.13 -11.34
N ASP A 52 -5.60 -24.06 -11.93
CA ASP A 52 -4.64 -25.18 -11.98
C ASP A 52 -3.66 -25.20 -10.79
N THR A 53 -3.83 -24.29 -9.83
CA THR A 53 -2.95 -24.16 -8.65
C THR A 53 -3.68 -24.56 -7.38
N ASP A 54 -3.20 -25.58 -6.68
CA ASP A 54 -3.64 -25.91 -5.33
C ASP A 54 -2.77 -25.20 -4.29
N VAL A 55 -3.40 -24.41 -3.40
CA VAL A 55 -2.69 -23.66 -2.35
C VAL A 55 -3.00 -24.28 -0.98
N PRO A 56 -1.98 -24.70 -0.20
CA PRO A 56 -2.18 -25.32 1.11
C PRO A 56 -2.70 -24.33 2.15
N VAL A 57 -3.41 -24.85 3.16
CA VAL A 57 -3.94 -24.09 4.29
C VAL A 57 -3.26 -24.55 5.57
N PHE A 58 -2.58 -23.62 6.23
CA PHE A 58 -1.88 -23.82 7.50
C PHE A 58 -2.71 -23.34 8.69
N GLY A 59 -2.41 -23.88 9.86
CA GLY A 59 -3.08 -23.52 11.11
C GLY A 59 -2.62 -22.20 11.68
N SER A 60 -1.39 -21.79 11.38
CA SER A 60 -0.80 -20.52 11.84
C SER A 60 0.15 -19.90 10.81
N VAL A 61 0.48 -18.62 10.99
CA VAL A 61 1.50 -17.92 10.19
C VAL A 61 2.87 -18.57 10.37
N ALA A 62 3.25 -18.92 11.59
CA ALA A 62 4.53 -19.59 11.88
C ALA A 62 4.69 -20.93 11.14
N GLU A 63 3.65 -21.78 11.18
CA GLU A 63 3.63 -23.05 10.44
C GLU A 63 3.76 -22.83 8.93
N ALA A 64 3.05 -21.83 8.38
CA ALA A 64 3.14 -21.50 6.98
C ALA A 64 4.54 -21.03 6.58
N MET A 65 5.18 -20.19 7.42
CA MET A 65 6.55 -19.72 7.20
C MET A 65 7.55 -20.88 7.22
N ASP A 66 7.48 -21.76 8.22
CA ASP A 66 8.37 -22.92 8.34
C ASP A 66 8.28 -23.85 7.13
N ALA A 67 7.05 -24.07 6.62
CA ALA A 67 6.81 -24.98 5.51
C ALA A 67 7.18 -24.39 4.14
N THR A 68 7.08 -23.08 3.96
CA THR A 68 7.13 -22.45 2.63
C THR A 68 8.26 -21.45 2.44
N GLY A 69 8.81 -20.94 3.55
CA GLY A 69 9.71 -19.79 3.57
C GLY A 69 9.00 -18.48 3.21
N ALA A 70 7.72 -18.34 3.53
CA ALA A 70 6.96 -17.11 3.30
C ALA A 70 7.59 -15.90 3.99
N ASP A 71 7.66 -14.78 3.28
CA ASP A 71 8.22 -13.52 3.76
C ASP A 71 7.21 -12.35 3.70
N VAL A 72 6.02 -12.59 3.13
CA VAL A 72 4.93 -11.61 3.07
C VAL A 72 3.62 -12.23 3.55
N SER A 73 2.90 -11.54 4.43
CA SER A 73 1.51 -11.85 4.76
C SER A 73 0.57 -10.80 4.21
N VAL A 74 -0.56 -11.21 3.63
CA VAL A 74 -1.68 -10.32 3.32
C VAL A 74 -2.91 -10.70 4.11
N VAL A 75 -3.55 -9.69 4.70
CA VAL A 75 -4.67 -9.84 5.64
C VAL A 75 -5.97 -9.44 4.96
N PHE A 76 -6.86 -10.42 4.80
CA PHE A 76 -8.24 -10.26 4.29
C PHE A 76 -9.30 -10.64 5.34
N VAL A 77 -8.93 -10.64 6.63
CA VAL A 77 -9.87 -10.98 7.71
C VAL A 77 -10.78 -9.78 8.03
N PRO A 78 -12.01 -10.01 8.55
CA PRO A 78 -12.90 -8.94 8.99
C PRO A 78 -12.28 -8.05 10.08
N PRO A 79 -12.75 -6.80 10.25
CA PRO A 79 -12.13 -5.82 11.16
C PRO A 79 -11.96 -6.31 12.60
N ALA A 80 -12.97 -7.01 13.12
CA ALA A 80 -12.96 -7.59 14.48
C ALA A 80 -11.88 -8.67 14.71
N HIS A 81 -11.23 -9.14 13.65
CA HIS A 81 -10.20 -10.17 13.68
C HIS A 81 -8.84 -9.66 13.20
N THR A 82 -8.77 -8.43 12.68
CA THR A 82 -7.54 -7.88 12.07
C THR A 82 -6.40 -7.78 13.06
N LYS A 83 -6.64 -7.27 14.27
CA LYS A 83 -5.59 -7.18 15.30
C LYS A 83 -4.93 -8.53 15.58
N ALA A 84 -5.74 -9.56 15.81
CA ALA A 84 -5.23 -10.90 16.10
C ALA A 84 -4.38 -11.45 14.94
N ALA A 85 -4.86 -11.31 13.70
CA ALA A 85 -4.13 -11.74 12.50
C ALA A 85 -2.81 -10.98 12.28
N VAL A 86 -2.81 -9.67 12.51
CA VAL A 86 -1.61 -8.83 12.35
C VAL A 86 -0.59 -9.14 13.45
N VAL A 87 -1.03 -9.26 14.71
CA VAL A 87 -0.16 -9.65 15.83
C VAL A 87 0.44 -11.03 15.59
N GLU A 88 -0.34 -12.02 15.15
CA GLU A 88 0.15 -13.36 14.83
C GLU A 88 1.28 -13.32 13.78
N ALA A 89 1.10 -12.54 12.71
CA ALA A 89 2.11 -12.38 11.69
C ALA A 89 3.38 -11.69 12.20
N ILE A 90 3.23 -10.65 13.02
CA ILE A 90 4.36 -9.94 13.62
C ILE A 90 5.15 -10.86 14.57
N GLU A 91 4.45 -11.62 15.42
CA GLU A 91 5.08 -12.54 16.39
C GLU A 91 5.77 -13.73 15.71
N ALA A 92 5.23 -14.20 14.58
CA ALA A 92 5.89 -15.20 13.74
C ALA A 92 7.16 -14.66 13.04
N GLY A 93 7.38 -13.33 13.06
CA GLY A 93 8.55 -12.69 12.48
C GLY A 93 8.47 -12.52 10.97
N ILE A 94 7.27 -12.43 10.39
CA ILE A 94 7.15 -12.20 8.94
C ILE A 94 7.65 -10.79 8.60
N PRO A 95 8.55 -10.62 7.61
CA PRO A 95 9.13 -9.31 7.30
C PRO A 95 8.12 -8.22 6.88
N LEU A 96 7.08 -8.60 6.12
CA LEU A 96 6.08 -7.67 5.58
C LEU A 96 4.65 -8.16 5.83
N VAL A 97 3.80 -7.29 6.37
CA VAL A 97 2.36 -7.52 6.51
C VAL A 97 1.57 -6.44 5.76
N VAL A 98 0.72 -6.85 4.84
CA VAL A 98 -0.17 -5.99 4.05
C VAL A 98 -1.60 -6.13 4.56
N ILE A 99 -2.19 -5.04 5.04
CA ILE A 99 -3.45 -5.03 5.77
C ILE A 99 -4.50 -4.34 4.92
N ILE A 100 -5.32 -5.13 4.22
CA ILE A 100 -6.34 -4.60 3.29
C ILE A 100 -7.55 -4.08 4.05
N THR A 101 -7.87 -4.70 5.19
CA THR A 101 -9.10 -4.47 5.94
C THR A 101 -9.31 -3.01 6.32
N GLU A 102 -10.45 -2.46 5.94
CA GLU A 102 -10.98 -1.15 6.37
C GLU A 102 -11.80 -1.29 7.66
N GLY A 103 -11.87 -0.22 8.46
CA GLY A 103 -12.74 -0.17 9.65
C GLY A 103 -12.16 -0.82 10.89
N VAL A 104 -10.83 -0.98 10.93
CA VAL A 104 -10.11 -1.45 12.12
C VAL A 104 -10.16 -0.36 13.20
N PRO A 105 -10.47 -0.67 14.47
CA PRO A 105 -10.42 0.31 15.54
C PRO A 105 -9.03 0.96 15.65
N VAL A 106 -8.98 2.29 15.75
CA VAL A 106 -7.70 3.03 15.83
C VAL A 106 -6.83 2.57 17.01
N ALA A 107 -7.45 2.20 18.15
CA ALA A 107 -6.73 1.65 19.30
C ALA A 107 -6.05 0.31 18.97
N ASP A 108 -6.73 -0.56 18.23
CA ASP A 108 -6.15 -1.83 17.79
C ASP A 108 -4.97 -1.60 16.84
N THR A 109 -5.11 -0.64 15.92
CA THR A 109 -4.04 -0.23 15.01
C THR A 109 -2.83 0.33 15.75
N ALA A 110 -3.05 1.17 16.76
CA ALA A 110 -1.97 1.71 17.59
C ALA A 110 -1.18 0.59 18.30
N GLU A 111 -1.87 -0.42 18.84
CA GLU A 111 -1.23 -1.53 19.54
C GLU A 111 -0.37 -2.40 18.61
N PHE A 112 -0.91 -2.86 17.47
CA PHE A 112 -0.11 -3.70 16.56
C PHE A 112 0.98 -2.90 15.84
N PHE A 113 0.79 -1.59 15.62
CA PHE A 113 1.84 -0.73 15.07
C PHE A 113 3.03 -0.62 16.04
N ALA A 114 2.77 -0.40 17.33
CA ALA A 114 3.83 -0.37 18.34
C ALA A 114 4.60 -1.70 18.41
N LEU A 115 3.88 -2.83 18.35
CA LEU A 115 4.49 -4.15 18.30
C LEU A 115 5.34 -4.36 17.04
N ALA A 116 4.86 -3.93 15.87
CA ALA A 116 5.60 -4.04 14.62
C ALA A 116 6.93 -3.27 14.66
N LEU A 117 6.94 -2.07 15.28
CA LEU A 117 8.18 -1.31 15.51
C LEU A 117 9.16 -2.06 16.42
N GLU A 118 8.67 -2.66 17.51
CA GLU A 118 9.51 -3.47 18.42
C GLU A 118 10.14 -4.67 17.70
N LYS A 119 9.37 -5.34 16.83
CA LYS A 119 9.79 -6.55 16.12
C LYS A 119 10.46 -6.28 14.77
N ASN A 120 10.61 -5.02 14.37
CA ASN A 120 11.14 -4.62 13.07
C ASN A 120 10.40 -5.26 11.89
N VAL A 121 9.06 -5.29 11.97
CA VAL A 121 8.17 -5.80 10.91
C VAL A 121 7.57 -4.62 10.16
N ARG A 122 7.61 -4.65 8.83
CA ARG A 122 6.99 -3.62 8.00
C ARG A 122 5.49 -3.88 7.85
N LEU A 123 4.69 -2.84 8.08
CA LEU A 123 3.25 -2.86 7.81
C LEU A 123 2.91 -1.96 6.62
N ILE A 124 1.96 -2.38 5.77
CA ILE A 124 1.30 -1.53 4.76
C ILE A 124 -0.20 -1.55 5.06
N GLY A 125 -0.82 -0.38 5.10
CA GLY A 125 -2.18 -0.21 5.63
C GLY A 125 -2.21 0.02 7.15
N PRO A 126 -3.37 -0.19 7.82
CA PRO A 126 -4.61 -0.78 7.31
C PRO A 126 -5.37 0.09 6.29
N ASN A 127 -6.54 -0.36 5.86
CA ASN A 127 -7.42 0.35 4.92
C ASN A 127 -6.68 0.78 3.65
N CYS A 128 -6.05 -0.19 2.98
CA CYS A 128 -5.22 0.07 1.82
C CYS A 128 -5.53 -0.90 0.68
N PRO A 129 -5.23 -0.53 -0.58
CA PRO A 129 -5.34 -1.46 -1.70
C PRO A 129 -4.19 -2.49 -1.74
N GLY A 130 -3.15 -2.32 -0.91
CA GLY A 130 -1.91 -3.09 -0.94
C GLY A 130 -0.86 -2.47 -1.85
N LEU A 131 -0.02 -3.30 -2.46
CA LEU A 131 1.03 -2.86 -3.38
C LEU A 131 1.23 -3.84 -4.54
N ILE A 132 1.66 -3.29 -5.68
CA ILE A 132 1.96 -4.03 -6.89
C ILE A 132 3.29 -3.56 -7.47
N SER A 133 4.10 -4.51 -7.88
CA SER A 133 5.26 -4.32 -8.76
C SER A 133 4.88 -4.97 -10.09
N PRO A 134 4.35 -4.22 -11.06
CA PRO A 134 3.73 -4.79 -12.26
C PRO A 134 4.66 -5.77 -12.98
N GLY A 135 4.09 -6.90 -13.41
CA GLY A 135 4.81 -8.00 -14.05
C GLY A 135 5.73 -8.82 -13.13
N LYS A 136 5.85 -8.46 -11.84
CA LYS A 136 6.69 -9.16 -10.85
C LYS A 136 5.84 -9.79 -9.74
N SER A 137 5.07 -8.99 -9.02
CA SER A 137 4.26 -9.47 -7.89
C SER A 137 3.18 -8.44 -7.52
N ASN A 138 2.05 -8.92 -7.01
CA ASN A 138 0.91 -8.12 -6.56
C ASN A 138 0.37 -8.68 -5.24
N VAL A 139 0.30 -7.85 -4.21
CA VAL A 139 -0.25 -8.21 -2.90
C VAL A 139 -1.33 -7.21 -2.52
N GLY A 140 -2.59 -7.65 -2.61
CA GLY A 140 -3.76 -6.86 -2.26
C GLY A 140 -4.85 -6.90 -3.32
N ILE A 141 -5.43 -5.74 -3.59
CA ILE A 141 -6.62 -5.58 -4.43
C ILE A 141 -6.40 -4.65 -5.64
N ILE A 142 -5.17 -4.21 -5.89
CA ILE A 142 -4.82 -3.42 -7.07
C ILE A 142 -5.01 -4.28 -8.34
N PRO A 143 -5.80 -3.82 -9.34
CA PRO A 143 -5.95 -4.56 -10.59
C PRO A 143 -4.63 -4.58 -11.39
N ALA A 144 -4.14 -5.78 -11.71
CA ALA A 144 -2.85 -5.98 -12.36
C ALA A 144 -2.86 -5.67 -13.88
N ASP A 145 -4.03 -5.56 -14.47
CA ASP A 145 -4.26 -5.37 -15.91
C ASP A 145 -4.33 -3.90 -16.35
N ILE A 146 -4.16 -2.94 -15.42
CA ILE A 146 -4.18 -1.51 -15.72
C ILE A 146 -2.92 -1.07 -16.48
N THR A 147 -1.75 -1.56 -16.07
CA THR A 147 -0.44 -1.12 -16.57
C THR A 147 0.62 -2.21 -16.43
N GLY A 148 1.74 -2.04 -17.13
CA GLY A 148 2.89 -2.94 -17.10
C GLY A 148 4.07 -2.39 -16.28
N PRO A 149 5.19 -3.14 -16.25
CA PRO A 149 6.44 -2.68 -15.65
C PRO A 149 6.91 -1.38 -16.29
N GLY A 150 7.54 -0.51 -15.50
CA GLY A 150 8.10 0.74 -16.00
C GLY A 150 8.86 1.50 -14.93
N ARG A 151 8.92 2.83 -15.09
CA ARG A 151 9.86 3.69 -14.38
C ARG A 151 9.24 4.69 -13.41
N VAL A 152 7.92 4.64 -13.24
CA VAL A 152 7.19 5.50 -12.29
C VAL A 152 7.05 4.79 -10.95
N GLY A 153 7.52 5.42 -9.88
CA GLY A 153 7.18 5.03 -8.51
C GLY A 153 5.90 5.73 -8.06
N LEU A 154 4.96 5.02 -7.44
CA LEU A 154 3.70 5.60 -6.97
C LEU A 154 3.44 5.28 -5.50
N VAL A 155 3.20 6.31 -4.69
CA VAL A 155 2.71 6.18 -3.31
C VAL A 155 1.41 6.95 -3.13
N SER A 156 0.40 6.33 -2.52
CA SER A 156 -0.94 6.93 -2.41
C SER A 156 -1.67 6.52 -1.13
N LYS A 157 -2.41 7.46 -0.52
CA LYS A 157 -3.38 7.14 0.55
C LYS A 157 -4.68 6.51 0.04
N SER A 158 -4.99 6.65 -1.25
CA SER A 158 -6.27 6.25 -1.84
C SER A 158 -6.14 5.14 -2.88
N GLY A 159 -7.00 4.11 -2.77
CA GLY A 159 -7.05 2.99 -3.71
C GLY A 159 -7.41 3.42 -5.14
N THR A 160 -8.60 3.99 -5.34
CA THR A 160 -9.09 4.32 -6.70
C THR A 160 -8.27 5.40 -7.38
N LEU A 161 -7.71 6.36 -6.63
CA LEU A 161 -6.78 7.34 -7.19
C LEU A 161 -5.44 6.70 -7.60
N THR A 162 -4.99 5.66 -6.90
CA THR A 162 -3.85 4.84 -7.34
C THR A 162 -4.16 4.22 -8.71
N TYR A 163 -5.34 3.61 -8.88
CA TYR A 163 -5.74 2.97 -10.13
C TYR A 163 -5.85 3.98 -11.28
N GLN A 164 -6.42 5.15 -10.99
CA GLN A 164 -6.51 6.22 -11.96
C GLN A 164 -5.13 6.68 -12.41
N MET A 165 -4.20 6.94 -11.49
CA MET A 165 -2.85 7.35 -11.85
C MET A 165 -2.10 6.26 -12.63
N MET A 166 -2.28 4.99 -12.23
CA MET A 166 -1.77 3.85 -12.98
C MET A 166 -2.29 3.82 -14.42
N TYR A 167 -3.57 4.13 -14.62
CA TYR A 167 -4.16 4.21 -15.95
C TYR A 167 -3.64 5.41 -16.75
N GLU A 168 -3.55 6.59 -16.14
CA GLU A 168 -3.14 7.84 -16.78
C GLU A 168 -1.68 7.82 -17.26
N LEU A 169 -0.81 7.06 -16.59
CA LEU A 169 0.62 6.90 -16.93
C LEU A 169 0.97 5.51 -17.47
N ARG A 170 -0.02 4.75 -17.95
CA ARG A 170 0.16 3.34 -18.31
C ARG A 170 1.19 3.08 -19.41
N ASP A 171 1.44 4.07 -20.26
CA ASP A 171 2.43 4.06 -21.34
C ASP A 171 3.88 4.18 -20.83
N PHE A 172 4.08 4.70 -19.62
CA PHE A 172 5.40 4.72 -18.95
C PHE A 172 5.62 3.53 -18.03
N GLY A 173 4.53 2.89 -17.57
CA GLY A 173 4.55 1.79 -16.61
C GLY A 173 5.07 2.20 -15.23
N PHE A 174 5.03 1.25 -14.29
CA PHE A 174 5.41 1.51 -12.90
C PHE A 174 6.48 0.54 -12.40
N SER A 175 7.40 1.04 -11.59
CA SER A 175 8.39 0.22 -10.88
C SER A 175 7.68 -0.53 -9.74
N THR A 176 7.02 0.24 -8.87
CA THR A 176 6.10 -0.22 -7.82
C THR A 176 5.03 0.85 -7.57
N ALA A 177 3.79 0.42 -7.35
CA ALA A 177 2.70 1.25 -6.85
C ALA A 177 2.24 0.75 -5.48
N ILE A 178 2.23 1.65 -4.48
CA ILE A 178 1.92 1.36 -3.08
C ILE A 178 0.74 2.21 -2.64
N GLY A 179 -0.34 1.56 -2.23
CA GLY A 179 -1.36 2.20 -1.42
C GLY A 179 -1.02 2.05 0.06
N ILE A 180 -0.69 3.15 0.73
CA ILE A 180 -0.24 3.15 2.13
C ILE A 180 -1.40 3.13 3.14
N GLY A 181 -2.59 3.55 2.71
CA GLY A 181 -3.83 3.47 3.46
C GLY A 181 -4.44 4.83 3.84
N GLY A 182 -5.74 4.82 4.08
CA GLY A 182 -6.56 6.01 4.43
C GLY A 182 -6.79 6.20 5.93
N ASP A 183 -6.27 5.30 6.77
CA ASP A 183 -6.49 5.36 8.22
C ASP A 183 -5.56 6.37 8.93
N PRO A 184 -5.91 6.87 10.13
CA PRO A 184 -5.10 7.85 10.86
C PRO A 184 -3.74 7.32 11.33
N ILE A 185 -3.63 6.02 11.58
CA ILE A 185 -2.39 5.32 11.93
C ILE A 185 -2.17 4.26 10.85
N ILE A 186 -1.02 4.33 10.21
CA ILE A 186 -0.60 3.40 9.14
C ILE A 186 0.84 2.97 9.38
N GLY A 187 1.22 1.84 8.79
CA GLY A 187 2.56 1.27 8.89
C GLY A 187 3.64 2.01 8.10
N THR A 188 3.48 2.01 6.77
CA THR A 188 4.40 2.63 5.82
C THR A 188 3.85 4.01 5.45
N THR A 189 4.66 5.05 5.56
CA THR A 189 4.28 6.42 5.26
C THR A 189 4.72 6.86 3.86
N HIS A 190 4.33 8.07 3.44
CA HIS A 190 4.89 8.71 2.24
C HIS A 190 6.42 8.81 2.31
N ILE A 191 6.97 9.17 3.47
CA ILE A 191 8.42 9.31 3.65
C ILE A 191 9.13 7.96 3.46
N ASP A 192 8.58 6.88 4.02
CA ASP A 192 9.16 5.54 3.85
C ASP A 192 9.18 5.10 2.38
N ALA A 193 8.10 5.40 1.65
CA ALA A 193 8.02 5.10 0.22
C ALA A 193 8.96 5.99 -0.60
N LEU A 194 9.05 7.30 -0.30
CA LEU A 194 9.96 8.24 -0.95
C LEU A 194 11.42 7.80 -0.78
N ALA A 195 11.82 7.42 0.44
CA ALA A 195 13.16 6.92 0.73
C ALA A 195 13.48 5.65 -0.08
N ALA A 196 12.52 4.71 -0.17
CA ALA A 196 12.70 3.49 -0.92
C ALA A 196 12.75 3.74 -2.43
N PHE A 197 11.89 4.62 -2.96
CA PHE A 197 11.90 5.00 -4.38
C PHE A 197 13.17 5.77 -4.75
N GLU A 198 13.68 6.64 -3.89
CA GLU A 198 14.99 7.30 -4.08
C GLU A 198 16.11 6.26 -4.25
N ALA A 199 16.10 5.22 -3.43
CA ALA A 199 17.09 4.14 -3.49
C ALA A 199 16.90 3.16 -4.68
N ASP A 200 15.73 3.12 -5.30
CA ASP A 200 15.42 2.17 -6.38
C ASP A 200 15.84 2.69 -7.78
N PRO A 201 16.88 2.14 -8.42
CA PRO A 201 17.35 2.62 -9.72
C PRO A 201 16.36 2.41 -10.87
N GLU A 202 15.34 1.56 -10.71
CA GLU A 202 14.26 1.43 -11.71
C GLU A 202 13.21 2.55 -11.61
N THR A 203 13.21 3.32 -10.53
CA THR A 203 12.34 4.50 -10.39
C THR A 203 13.06 5.75 -10.88
N GLU A 204 12.52 6.39 -11.93
CA GLU A 204 13.01 7.67 -12.48
C GLU A 204 12.20 8.87 -11.97
N VAL A 205 10.88 8.72 -11.82
CA VAL A 205 9.97 9.77 -11.34
C VAL A 205 9.04 9.20 -10.28
N ILE A 206 8.78 9.98 -9.23
CA ILE A 206 7.88 9.58 -8.14
C ILE A 206 6.60 10.39 -8.22
N VAL A 207 5.46 9.70 -8.20
CA VAL A 207 4.14 10.30 -8.03
C VAL A 207 3.67 10.07 -6.60
N MET A 208 3.35 11.16 -5.91
CA MET A 208 2.84 11.14 -4.55
C MET A 208 1.38 11.62 -4.53
N ILE A 209 0.48 10.78 -4.03
CA ILE A 209 -0.94 11.10 -3.85
C ILE A 209 -1.25 11.18 -2.35
N GLY A 210 -1.66 12.36 -1.92
CA GLY A 210 -2.16 12.65 -0.59
C GLY A 210 -3.65 12.99 -0.58
N GLU A 211 -4.16 13.30 0.60
CA GLU A 211 -5.52 13.77 0.82
C GLU A 211 -5.58 14.69 2.04
N ILE A 212 -6.75 15.28 2.32
CA ILE A 212 -6.99 16.02 3.55
C ILE A 212 -6.70 15.18 4.81
N GLY A 213 -6.45 15.87 5.93
CA GLY A 213 -6.26 15.28 7.25
C GLY A 213 -4.80 14.97 7.60
N GLY A 214 -4.46 15.19 8.87
CA GLY A 214 -3.09 15.08 9.38
C GLY A 214 -2.11 16.05 8.70
N ASP A 215 -0.82 15.79 8.85
CA ASP A 215 0.29 16.61 8.36
C ASP A 215 1.33 15.80 7.54
N ALA A 216 0.93 14.60 7.08
CA ALA A 216 1.85 13.64 6.47
C ALA A 216 2.51 14.19 5.20
N GLU A 217 1.74 14.87 4.35
CA GLU A 217 2.19 15.48 3.11
C GLU A 217 3.12 16.68 3.37
N GLU A 218 2.87 17.48 4.41
CA GLU A 218 3.75 18.57 4.81
C GLU A 218 5.10 18.05 5.34
N ARG A 219 5.08 16.97 6.14
CA ARG A 219 6.32 16.30 6.58
C ARG A 219 7.06 15.65 5.40
N ALA A 220 6.34 15.07 4.44
CA ALA A 220 6.92 14.55 3.23
C ALA A 220 7.58 15.64 2.38
N ALA A 221 6.98 16.84 2.30
CA ALA A 221 7.58 17.98 1.61
C ALA A 221 8.94 18.37 2.23
N ALA A 222 9.01 18.46 3.56
CA ALA A 222 10.28 18.71 4.25
C ALA A 222 11.33 17.61 3.94
N TYR A 223 10.92 16.33 3.98
CA TYR A 223 11.80 15.22 3.65
C TYR A 223 12.30 15.26 2.20
N ILE A 224 11.43 15.60 1.24
CA ILE A 224 11.78 15.72 -0.18
C ILE A 224 12.88 16.77 -0.36
N ALA A 225 12.73 17.95 0.25
CA ALA A 225 13.70 19.03 0.13
C ALA A 225 15.10 18.66 0.64
N GLU A 226 15.21 17.74 1.60
CA GLU A 226 16.47 17.36 2.24
C GLU A 226 17.09 16.08 1.68
N HIS A 227 16.27 15.15 1.16
CA HIS A 227 16.70 13.76 0.95
C HIS A 227 16.34 13.14 -0.39
N VAL A 228 15.43 13.75 -1.17
CA VAL A 228 14.96 13.15 -2.43
C VAL A 228 15.53 13.93 -3.61
N THR A 229 16.31 13.24 -4.44
CA THR A 229 16.94 13.87 -5.62
C THR A 229 16.15 13.59 -6.89
N LYS A 230 15.38 12.50 -6.92
CA LYS A 230 14.50 12.18 -8.04
C LYS A 230 13.33 13.16 -8.14
N PRO A 231 12.88 13.49 -9.37
CA PRO A 231 11.71 14.34 -9.55
C PRO A 231 10.46 13.75 -8.88
N VAL A 232 9.77 14.58 -8.10
CA VAL A 232 8.49 14.24 -7.46
C VAL A 232 7.38 15.11 -8.04
N VAL A 233 6.23 14.51 -8.33
CA VAL A 233 4.97 15.24 -8.61
C VAL A 233 3.89 14.82 -7.62
N GLY A 234 3.03 15.77 -7.27
CA GLY A 234 2.04 15.62 -6.21
C GLY A 234 0.60 15.78 -6.70
N TYR A 235 -0.32 15.05 -6.06
CA TYR A 235 -1.75 15.36 -6.05
C TYR A 235 -2.26 15.30 -4.61
N VAL A 236 -3.11 16.25 -4.22
CA VAL A 236 -3.78 16.24 -2.91
C VAL A 236 -5.28 16.26 -3.13
N ALA A 237 -5.99 15.21 -2.70
CA ALA A 237 -7.44 15.17 -2.80
C ALA A 237 -8.12 16.03 -1.72
N GLY A 238 -9.30 16.57 -2.03
CA GLY A 238 -10.17 17.23 -1.04
C GLY A 238 -10.13 18.76 -0.99
N PHE A 239 -9.73 19.45 -2.07
CA PHE A 239 -9.76 20.92 -2.16
C PHE A 239 -11.15 21.55 -1.87
N THR A 240 -12.23 20.80 -2.06
CA THR A 240 -13.61 21.25 -1.83
C THR A 240 -14.27 20.59 -0.61
N ALA A 241 -13.49 19.88 0.21
CA ALA A 241 -14.03 19.20 1.38
C ALA A 241 -14.47 20.22 2.46
N PRO A 242 -15.66 20.06 3.04
CA PRO A 242 -16.11 20.91 4.13
C PRO A 242 -15.35 20.60 5.42
N GLU A 243 -15.10 21.63 6.23
CA GLU A 243 -14.44 21.49 7.53
C GLU A 243 -15.23 20.58 8.50
N GLY A 244 -14.53 19.81 9.33
CA GLY A 244 -15.14 18.99 10.39
C GLY A 244 -15.92 17.76 9.88
N LYS A 245 -15.86 17.45 8.59
CA LYS A 245 -16.52 16.28 8.00
C LYS A 245 -15.51 15.23 7.56
N THR A 246 -15.73 13.99 7.99
CA THR A 246 -14.99 12.82 7.48
C THR A 246 -15.44 12.49 6.06
N MET A 247 -14.47 12.33 5.15
CA MET A 247 -14.69 12.09 3.72
C MET A 247 -14.36 10.64 3.34
N GLY A 248 -15.23 9.70 3.71
CA GLY A 248 -15.05 8.28 3.43
C GLY A 248 -13.99 7.66 4.33
N HIS A 249 -12.71 7.89 4.03
CA HIS A 249 -11.60 7.39 4.84
C HIS A 249 -11.62 7.99 6.25
N ALA A 250 -11.29 7.17 7.25
CA ALA A 250 -11.25 7.60 8.65
C ALA A 250 -10.24 8.73 8.92
N GLY A 251 -9.13 8.76 8.18
CA GLY A 251 -8.12 9.83 8.27
C GLY A 251 -8.44 11.10 7.47
N ALA A 252 -9.44 11.07 6.59
CA ALA A 252 -9.77 12.18 5.70
C ALA A 252 -10.72 13.19 6.37
N ILE A 253 -10.22 13.90 7.38
CA ILE A 253 -10.96 14.97 8.09
C ILE A 253 -10.08 16.21 8.26
N VAL A 254 -10.66 17.38 7.95
CA VAL A 254 -10.03 18.68 8.22
C VAL A 254 -10.37 19.11 9.66
N SER A 255 -9.35 19.37 10.48
CA SER A 255 -9.51 19.88 11.84
C SER A 255 -8.89 21.27 11.98
N GLY A 256 -9.74 22.30 12.02
CA GLY A 256 -9.32 23.70 12.06
C GLY A 256 -8.58 24.12 10.78
N SER A 257 -7.50 24.90 10.93
CA SER A 257 -6.65 25.32 9.80
C SER A 257 -5.63 24.27 9.35
N SER A 258 -5.51 23.15 10.07
CA SER A 258 -4.55 22.07 9.78
C SER A 258 -5.17 20.95 8.94
N GLY A 259 -4.37 20.34 8.06
CA GLY A 259 -4.81 19.21 7.23
C GLY A 259 -5.66 19.59 6.03
N THR A 260 -5.69 20.86 5.61
CA THR A 260 -6.36 21.28 4.37
C THR A 260 -5.55 20.86 3.14
N ALA A 261 -6.22 20.56 2.04
CA ALA A 261 -5.54 20.22 0.78
C ALA A 261 -4.70 21.40 0.25
N GLN A 262 -5.14 22.64 0.51
CA GLN A 262 -4.43 23.85 0.12
C GLN A 262 -3.09 24.01 0.88
N ALA A 263 -3.07 23.83 2.19
CA ALA A 263 -1.84 23.91 2.98
C ALA A 263 -0.83 22.84 2.58
N LYS A 264 -1.30 21.61 2.33
CA LYS A 264 -0.49 20.49 1.84
C LYS A 264 0.15 20.80 0.49
N LYS A 265 -0.65 21.35 -0.42
CA LYS A 265 -0.19 21.80 -1.73
C LYS A 265 0.92 22.84 -1.60
N GLU A 266 0.71 23.88 -0.79
CA GLU A 266 1.70 24.95 -0.59
C GLU A 266 3.01 24.44 -0.01
N ALA A 267 2.95 23.51 0.96
CA ALA A 267 4.14 22.87 1.53
C ALA A 267 4.93 22.07 0.47
N LEU A 268 4.23 21.26 -0.33
CA LEU A 268 4.84 20.48 -1.41
C LEU A 268 5.47 21.37 -2.49
N GLU A 269 4.76 22.41 -2.93
CA GLU A 269 5.29 23.36 -3.93
C GLU A 269 6.51 24.14 -3.41
N ALA A 270 6.54 24.48 -2.10
CA ALA A 270 7.71 25.09 -1.47
C ALA A 270 8.94 24.15 -1.46
N ALA A 271 8.74 22.84 -1.46
CA ALA A 271 9.78 21.82 -1.60
C ALA A 271 10.16 21.51 -3.07
N GLY A 272 9.61 22.23 -4.04
CA GLY A 272 9.90 22.03 -5.47
C GLY A 272 9.06 20.95 -6.15
N VAL A 273 8.07 20.38 -5.45
CA VAL A 273 7.13 19.40 -6.02
C VAL A 273 6.09 20.13 -6.88
N LYS A 274 5.89 19.68 -8.13
CA LYS A 274 4.78 20.18 -8.95
C LYS A 274 3.48 19.51 -8.50
N VAL A 275 2.50 20.29 -8.05
CA VAL A 275 1.21 19.75 -7.55
C VAL A 275 0.06 20.05 -8.49
N GLY A 276 -0.49 19.01 -9.11
CA GLY A 276 -1.65 19.12 -9.99
C GLY A 276 -2.94 19.39 -9.21
N LYS A 277 -3.90 20.10 -9.82
CA LYS A 277 -5.24 20.34 -9.23
C LYS A 277 -6.19 19.17 -9.49
N THR A 278 -5.87 18.33 -10.47
CA THR A 278 -6.61 17.11 -10.81
C THR A 278 -5.65 15.93 -10.98
N PRO A 279 -6.14 14.67 -10.90
CA PRO A 279 -5.30 13.52 -11.20
C PRO A 279 -4.72 13.56 -12.62
N SER A 280 -5.51 13.96 -13.63
CA SER A 280 -5.04 14.04 -15.03
C SER A 280 -3.98 15.14 -15.21
N GLU A 281 -4.15 16.31 -14.60
CA GLU A 281 -3.11 17.36 -14.61
C GLU A 281 -1.82 16.87 -13.92
N THR A 282 -1.94 16.11 -12.83
CA THR A 282 -0.78 15.51 -12.15
C THR A 282 -0.06 14.52 -13.07
N ALA A 283 -0.80 13.72 -13.82
CA ALA A 283 -0.22 12.83 -14.82
C ALA A 283 0.49 13.62 -15.93
N ASP A 284 -0.08 14.72 -16.44
CA ASP A 284 0.59 15.57 -17.43
C ASP A 284 1.91 16.16 -16.90
N LEU A 285 1.98 16.54 -15.63
CA LEU A 285 3.21 16.99 -14.98
C LEU A 285 4.26 15.88 -14.89
N ALA A 286 3.85 14.64 -14.57
CA ALA A 286 4.75 13.49 -14.60
C ALA A 286 5.26 13.20 -16.02
N ARG A 287 4.38 13.26 -17.03
CA ARG A 287 4.71 13.04 -18.44
C ARG A 287 5.82 13.98 -18.90
N GLN A 288 5.73 15.26 -18.55
CA GLN A 288 6.75 16.26 -18.90
C GLN A 288 8.15 15.94 -18.34
N LEU A 289 8.24 15.20 -17.23
CA LEU A 289 9.51 14.81 -16.61
C LEU A 289 10.09 13.52 -17.22
N LEU A 290 9.24 12.70 -17.84
CA LEU A 290 9.61 11.42 -18.47
C LEU A 290 9.85 11.54 -19.98
N SER A 291 9.56 12.70 -20.56
CA SER A 291 9.67 13.01 -21.99
C SER A 291 11.07 13.45 -22.40
#